data_AF-A0A9Q6F5P2-F1
#
_entry.id   AF-A0A9Q6F5P2-F1
#
_cell.length_a   1.000
_cell.length_b   1.000
_cell.length_c   1.000
_cell.angle_alpha   90.00
_cell.angle_beta   90.00
_cell.angle_gamma   90.00
#
_symmetry.space_group_name_H-M   'P 1'
#
loop_
_entity.id
_entity.type
_entity.pdbx_description
1 polymer ?
#
loop_
_entity_poly.entity_id
_entity_poly.type
_entity_poly.pdbx_seq_one_letter_code
_entity_poly.pdbx_strand_id
1 'polypeptide(L)'
;MTPGEAPEAIKKAVQESVRETNHKTMQKAFRVSNAMRNSVIEVLTNPSPSPPGSPPGVRSGFLRRAWKTGVRNNGGSGGGVSIVAYADAKAHYAGYLQDGTKKMAARPFVDPILEDVQPEVDAIFADF
;
A
#
# COMPACT_ATOMS: atom_id res chain seq x y z
N MET A 1 -18.23 36.16 27.75
CA MET A 1 -17.63 35.92 26.43
C MET A 1 -17.18 37.26 25.88
N THR A 2 -15.87 37.47 25.75
CA THR A 2 -15.35 38.66 25.06
C THR A 2 -15.48 38.46 23.54
N PRO A 3 -15.63 39.51 22.72
CA PRO A 3 -15.89 39.39 21.28
C PRO A 3 -14.86 38.56 20.49
N GLY A 4 -13.65 38.38 21.00
CA GLY A 4 -12.57 37.59 20.39
C GLY A 4 -12.52 36.11 20.80
N GLU A 5 -13.24 35.68 21.84
CA GLU A 5 -13.21 34.29 22.32
C GLU A 5 -13.95 33.31 21.40
N ALA A 6 -15.06 33.75 20.81
CA ALA A 6 -15.86 32.93 19.90
C ALA A 6 -15.13 32.55 18.60
N PRO A 7 -14.50 33.47 17.84
CA PRO A 7 -13.78 33.11 16.61
C PRO A 7 -12.55 32.22 16.85
N GLU A 8 -11.82 32.42 17.95
CA GLU A 8 -10.68 31.57 18.31
C GLU A 8 -11.12 30.16 18.73
N ALA A 9 -12.25 30.03 19.44
CA ALA A 9 -12.82 28.72 19.76
C ALA A 9 -13.19 27.92 18.50
N ILE A 10 -13.81 28.57 17.50
CA ILE A 10 -14.13 27.95 16.21
C ILE A 10 -12.87 27.50 15.49
N LYS A 11 -11.86 28.38 15.41
CA LYS A 11 -10.57 28.07 14.77
C LYS A 11 -9.90 26.86 15.41
N LYS A 12 -9.89 26.79 16.74
CA LYS A 12 -9.34 25.64 17.48
C LYS A 12 -10.10 24.35 17.18
N ALA A 13 -11.43 24.38 17.20
CA ALA A 13 -12.25 23.20 16.90
C ALA A 13 -12.01 22.68 15.47
N VAL A 14 -11.91 23.57 14.48
CA VAL A 14 -11.56 23.21 13.11
C VAL A 14 -10.17 22.58 13.03
N GLN A 15 -9.17 23.17 13.70
CA GLN A 15 -7.82 22.63 13.73
C GLN A 15 -7.74 21.23 14.35
N GLU A 16 -8.50 20.99 15.43
CA GLU A 16 -8.58 19.68 16.08
C GLU A 16 -9.25 18.64 15.15
N SER A 17 -10.36 18.99 14.51
CA SER A 17 -11.04 18.12 13.54
C SER A 17 -10.14 17.74 12.35
N VAL A 18 -9.39 18.71 11.80
CA VAL A 18 -8.41 18.46 10.73
C VAL A 18 -7.29 17.54 11.21
N ARG A 19 -6.76 17.76 12.42
CA ARG A 19 -5.73 16.89 13.01
C ARG A 19 -6.22 15.46 13.19
N GLU A 20 -7.43 15.28 13.70
CA GLU A 20 -8.05 13.96 13.88
C GLU A 20 -8.23 13.25 12.54
N THR A 21 -8.75 13.95 11.54
CA THR A 21 -8.95 13.42 10.18
C THR A 21 -7.62 12.99 9.56
N ASN A 22 -6.58 13.82 9.68
CA ASN A 22 -5.24 13.49 9.21
C ASN A 22 -4.67 12.27 9.93
N HIS A 23 -4.89 12.15 11.25
CA HIS A 23 -4.46 10.99 12.02
C HIS A 23 -5.16 9.70 11.56
N LYS A 24 -6.49 9.72 11.39
CA LYS A 24 -7.26 8.60 10.85
C LYS A 24 -6.78 8.21 9.45
N THR A 25 -6.51 9.19 8.59
CA THR A 25 -6.00 8.96 7.24
C THR A 25 -4.61 8.30 7.26
N MET A 26 -3.71 8.74 8.17
CA MET A 26 -2.41 8.10 8.36
C MET A 26 -2.56 6.64 8.80
N GLN A 27 -3.44 6.36 9.76
CA GLN A 27 -3.72 4.99 10.21
C GLN A 27 -4.24 4.11 9.07
N LYS A 28 -5.18 4.61 8.27
CA LYS A 28 -5.68 3.92 7.06
C LYS A 28 -4.55 3.61 6.07
N ALA A 29 -3.65 4.56 5.81
CA ALA A 29 -2.51 4.33 4.93
C ALA A 29 -1.57 3.22 5.44
N PHE A 30 -1.35 3.11 6.76
CA PHE A 30 -0.61 1.99 7.33
C PHE A 30 -1.34 0.64 7.17
N ARG A 31 -2.68 0.64 7.35
CA ARG A 31 -3.49 -0.56 7.08
C ARG A 31 -3.35 -1.00 5.63
N VAL A 32 -3.42 -0.08 4.66
CA VAL A 32 -3.19 -0.37 3.23
C VAL A 32 -1.80 -0.93 2.99
N SER A 33 -0.76 -0.31 3.56
CA SER A 33 0.63 -0.79 3.44
C SER A 33 0.81 -2.22 4.00
N ASN A 34 0.07 -2.57 5.05
CA ASN A 34 0.09 -3.92 5.61
C ASN A 34 -0.70 -4.91 4.76
N ALA A 35 -1.87 -4.52 4.26
CA ALA A 35 -2.66 -5.33 3.33
C ALA A 35 -1.85 -5.70 2.08
N MET A 36 -1.18 -4.73 1.45
CA MET A 36 -0.26 -4.96 0.33
C MET A 36 0.84 -5.97 0.67
N ARG A 37 1.43 -5.86 1.87
CA ARG A 37 2.49 -6.78 2.29
C ARG A 37 1.97 -8.20 2.47
N ASN A 38 0.77 -8.36 3.02
CA ASN A 38 0.14 -9.66 3.22
C ASN A 38 -0.20 -10.31 1.88
N SER A 39 -0.77 -9.54 0.97
CA SER A 39 -1.09 -10.01 -0.38
C SER A 39 0.15 -10.49 -1.15
N VAL A 40 1.25 -9.73 -1.08
CA VAL A 40 2.56 -10.16 -1.61
C VAL A 40 3.01 -11.49 -1.01
N ILE A 41 2.81 -11.71 0.30
CA ILE A 41 3.18 -12.97 0.95
C ILE A 41 2.30 -14.10 0.43
N GLU A 42 1.00 -13.90 0.39
CA GLU A 42 0.02 -14.91 -0.04
C GLU A 42 0.30 -15.37 -1.48
N VAL A 43 0.34 -14.43 -2.43
CA VAL A 43 0.55 -14.73 -3.85
C VAL A 43 1.94 -15.33 -4.12
N LEU A 44 2.97 -14.90 -3.40
CA LEU A 44 4.34 -15.35 -3.63
C LEU A 44 4.78 -16.51 -2.73
N THR A 45 3.86 -17.24 -2.09
CA THR A 45 4.17 -18.43 -1.27
C THR A 45 3.87 -19.77 -1.99
N ASN A 46 3.78 -19.73 -3.32
CA ASN A 46 3.54 -20.93 -4.13
C ASN A 46 4.68 -21.97 -4.05
N PRO A 47 4.40 -23.29 -4.14
CA PRO A 47 5.43 -24.32 -4.24
C PRO A 47 6.32 -24.14 -5.48
N SER A 48 7.60 -24.52 -5.37
CA SER A 48 8.55 -24.51 -6.48
C SER A 48 8.76 -25.92 -7.06
N PRO A 49 8.90 -26.08 -8.40
CA PRO A 49 8.70 -25.05 -9.42
C PRO A 49 7.21 -24.78 -9.66
N SER A 50 6.84 -23.52 -9.92
CA SER A 50 5.48 -23.21 -10.36
C SER A 50 5.30 -23.59 -11.85
N PRO A 51 4.06 -23.73 -12.37
CA PRO A 51 3.77 -23.89 -13.80
C PRO A 51 3.63 -22.55 -14.54
N PRO A 52 3.90 -22.50 -15.88
CA PRO A 52 3.76 -21.28 -16.68
C PRO A 52 2.41 -20.59 -16.47
N GLY A 53 2.40 -19.24 -16.43
CA GLY A 53 1.18 -18.46 -16.20
C GLY A 53 0.75 -18.37 -14.74
N SER A 54 1.31 -19.18 -13.83
CA SER A 54 1.10 -19.03 -12.39
C SER A 54 2.18 -18.16 -11.74
N PRO A 55 1.90 -17.54 -10.58
CA PRO A 55 2.89 -16.80 -9.82
C PRO A 55 4.15 -17.64 -9.53
N PRO A 56 5.31 -16.99 -9.32
CA PRO A 56 6.57 -17.70 -9.13
C PRO A 56 6.57 -18.46 -7.80
N GLY A 57 7.00 -19.72 -7.85
CA GLY A 57 7.18 -20.54 -6.66
C GLY A 57 8.36 -20.10 -5.79
N VAL A 58 8.29 -20.38 -4.49
CA VAL A 58 9.33 -20.06 -3.51
C VAL A 58 10.48 -21.05 -3.62
N ARG A 59 11.63 -20.58 -4.10
CA ARG A 59 12.92 -21.30 -3.99
C ARG A 59 13.80 -20.75 -2.88
N SER A 60 14.16 -19.48 -2.97
CA SER A 60 14.90 -18.74 -1.91
C SER A 60 14.05 -17.69 -1.20
N GLY A 61 12.85 -17.40 -1.73
CA GLY A 61 11.96 -16.35 -1.25
C GLY A 61 12.51 -14.92 -1.38
N PHE A 62 13.58 -14.69 -2.16
CA PHE A 62 14.16 -13.35 -2.31
C PHE A 62 13.17 -12.36 -2.93
N LEU A 63 12.41 -12.76 -3.96
CA LEU A 63 11.40 -11.90 -4.58
C LEU A 63 10.43 -11.34 -3.53
N ARG A 64 9.82 -12.24 -2.73
CA ARG A 64 8.93 -11.89 -1.61
C ARG A 64 9.59 -10.95 -0.61
N ARG A 65 10.85 -11.21 -0.22
CA ARG A 65 11.59 -10.39 0.76
C ARG A 65 12.07 -9.05 0.22
N ALA A 66 12.20 -8.91 -1.10
CA ALA A 66 12.67 -7.69 -1.75
C ALA A 66 11.57 -6.62 -1.86
N TRP A 67 10.32 -6.96 -1.56
CA TRP A 67 9.23 -5.99 -1.48
C TRP A 67 9.40 -5.07 -0.27
N LYS A 68 9.41 -3.76 -0.55
CA LYS A 68 9.40 -2.72 0.46
C LYS A 68 8.05 -2.02 0.44
N THR A 69 7.36 -2.05 1.57
CA THR A 69 6.13 -1.28 1.78
C THR A 69 6.37 -0.15 2.77
N GLY A 70 5.55 0.89 2.73
CA GLY A 70 5.58 1.97 3.71
C GLY A 70 4.58 3.07 3.43
N VAL A 71 4.60 4.08 4.29
CA VAL A 71 3.75 5.27 4.18
C VAL A 71 4.64 6.50 4.14
N ARG A 72 4.37 7.42 3.21
CA ARG A 72 5.01 8.73 3.14
C ARG A 72 3.97 9.82 3.35
N ASN A 73 4.30 10.78 4.21
CA ASN A 73 3.57 12.02 4.31
C ASN A 73 4.35 13.08 3.54
N ASN A 74 3.86 13.38 2.33
CA ASN A 74 4.40 14.46 1.51
C ASN A 74 3.61 15.71 1.89
N GLY A 75 3.99 16.37 2.99
CA GLY A 75 3.31 17.58 3.48
C GLY A 75 2.94 18.51 2.32
N GLY A 76 1.66 18.80 2.15
CA GLY A 76 1.17 19.47 0.95
C GLY A 76 1.62 20.94 0.94
N SER A 77 2.19 21.38 -0.18
CA SER A 77 2.27 22.80 -0.47
C SER A 77 0.84 23.35 -0.57
N GLY A 78 0.52 24.38 0.22
CA GLY A 78 -0.81 25.01 0.23
C GLY A 78 -1.80 24.53 1.30
N GLY A 79 -1.35 23.76 2.30
CA GLY A 79 -2.18 23.41 3.48
C GLY A 79 -2.97 22.09 3.37
N GLY A 80 -2.76 21.32 2.30
CA GLY A 80 -3.27 19.96 2.17
C GLY A 80 -2.35 18.91 2.81
N VAL A 81 -2.89 17.72 3.09
CA VAL A 81 -2.12 16.54 3.53
C VAL A 81 -2.18 15.49 2.44
N SER A 82 -1.01 15.07 1.94
CA SER A 82 -0.88 13.97 0.98
C SER A 82 -0.19 12.78 1.64
N ILE A 83 -0.95 11.72 1.88
CA ILE A 83 -0.46 10.49 2.50
C ILE A 83 -0.45 9.40 1.43
N VAL A 84 0.72 8.83 1.19
CA VAL A 84 0.94 7.84 0.14
C VAL A 84 1.41 6.54 0.76
N ALA A 85 0.60 5.48 0.66
CA ALA A 85 1.05 4.11 0.86
C ALA A 85 1.75 3.63 -0.40
N TYR A 86 2.88 2.95 -0.28
CA TYR A 86 3.64 2.44 -1.41
C TYR A 86 4.08 0.98 -1.21
N ALA A 87 4.30 0.28 -2.33
CA ALA A 87 4.88 -1.05 -2.40
C ALA A 87 5.82 -1.11 -3.63
N ASP A 88 7.03 -1.63 -3.46
CA ASP A 88 8.02 -1.72 -4.55
C ASP A 88 8.90 -2.97 -4.40
N ALA A 89 9.04 -3.75 -5.48
CA ALA A 89 9.87 -4.94 -5.55
C ALA A 89 11.31 -4.60 -5.96
N LYS A 90 12.27 -4.72 -5.03
CA LYS A 90 13.70 -4.48 -5.30
C LYS A 90 14.46 -5.65 -5.95
N ALA A 91 13.75 -6.65 -6.47
CA ALA A 91 14.38 -7.77 -7.16
C ALA A 91 14.60 -7.41 -8.64
N HIS A 92 15.86 -7.29 -9.05
CA HIS A 92 16.24 -6.92 -10.43
C HIS A 92 15.65 -7.84 -11.52
N TYR A 93 15.32 -9.08 -11.16
CA TYR A 93 14.74 -10.08 -12.06
C TYR A 93 13.20 -10.11 -12.03
N ALA A 94 12.54 -9.26 -11.24
CA ALA A 94 11.08 -9.26 -11.08
C ALA A 94 10.35 -9.07 -12.42
N GLY A 95 10.84 -8.16 -13.28
CA GLY A 95 10.27 -7.94 -14.62
C GLY A 95 10.38 -9.18 -15.51
N TYR A 96 11.52 -9.88 -15.49
CA TYR A 96 11.66 -11.14 -16.25
C TYR A 96 10.69 -12.22 -15.79
N LEU A 97 10.37 -12.28 -14.49
CA LEU A 97 9.35 -13.19 -13.99
C LEU A 97 7.94 -12.75 -14.41
N GLN A 98 7.61 -11.47 -14.26
CA GLN A 98 6.29 -10.95 -14.59
C GLN A 98 5.97 -11.13 -16.08
N ASP A 99 6.90 -10.72 -16.96
CA ASP A 99 6.66 -10.63 -18.41
C ASP A 99 7.17 -11.85 -19.18
N GLY A 100 7.99 -12.68 -18.53
CA GLY A 100 8.74 -13.75 -19.18
C GLY A 100 9.94 -13.25 -19.99
N THR A 101 10.55 -14.16 -20.72
CA THR A 101 11.67 -13.89 -21.64
C THR A 101 11.56 -14.80 -22.86
N LYS A 102 12.43 -14.62 -23.87
CA LYS A 102 12.52 -15.53 -25.03
C LYS A 102 12.73 -17.02 -24.65
N LYS A 103 13.23 -17.32 -23.46
CA LYS A 103 13.55 -18.68 -22.99
C LYS A 103 12.70 -19.14 -21.80
N MET A 104 11.81 -18.30 -21.29
CA MET A 104 11.04 -18.57 -20.08
C MET A 104 9.64 -17.98 -20.21
N ALA A 105 8.62 -18.81 -20.03
CA ALA A 105 7.25 -18.33 -19.96
C ALA A 105 7.02 -17.44 -18.73
N ALA A 106 6.14 -16.45 -18.89
CA ALA A 106 5.74 -15.51 -17.85
C ALA A 106 5.19 -16.21 -16.60
N ARG A 107 5.44 -15.57 -15.46
CA ARG A 107 5.04 -15.93 -14.10
C ARG A 107 4.35 -14.72 -13.48
N PRO A 108 3.18 -14.32 -14.00
CA PRO A 108 2.53 -13.09 -13.57
C PRO A 108 2.16 -13.19 -12.09
N PHE A 109 2.47 -12.14 -11.35
CA PHE A 109 2.14 -12.01 -9.92
C PHE A 109 1.61 -10.63 -9.55
N VAL A 110 1.76 -9.62 -10.43
CA VAL A 110 1.26 -8.27 -10.16
C VAL A 110 -0.27 -8.24 -10.08
N ASP A 111 -0.98 -8.68 -11.12
CA ASP A 111 -2.44 -8.66 -11.11
C ASP A 111 -3.03 -9.53 -9.99
N PRO A 112 -2.53 -10.76 -9.73
CA PRO A 112 -2.97 -11.53 -8.57
C PRO A 112 -2.80 -10.81 -7.23
N ILE A 113 -1.72 -10.04 -7.02
CA ILE A 113 -1.54 -9.22 -5.81
C ILE A 113 -2.57 -8.09 -5.75
N LEU A 114 -2.83 -7.42 -6.89
CA LEU A 114 -3.78 -6.33 -6.94
C LEU A 114 -5.22 -6.81 -6.72
N GLU A 115 -5.60 -7.94 -7.32
CA GLU A 115 -6.91 -8.56 -7.15
C GLU A 115 -7.16 -9.01 -5.70
N ASP A 116 -6.13 -9.58 -5.06
CA ASP A 116 -6.19 -10.06 -3.68
C ASP A 116 -6.28 -8.90 -2.66
N VAL A 117 -5.53 -7.82 -2.86
CA VAL A 117 -5.50 -6.69 -1.92
C VAL A 117 -6.67 -5.72 -2.07
N GLN A 118 -7.25 -5.61 -3.27
CA GLN A 118 -8.32 -4.67 -3.59
C GLN A 118 -9.49 -4.68 -2.59
N PRO A 119 -10.10 -5.83 -2.22
CA PRO A 119 -11.23 -5.83 -1.29
C PRO A 119 -10.88 -5.29 0.09
N GLU A 120 -9.67 -5.55 0.60
CA GLU A 120 -9.22 -5.03 1.90
C GLU A 120 -8.98 -3.51 1.84
N VAL A 121 -8.43 -3.01 0.73
CA VAL A 121 -8.27 -1.57 0.50
C VAL A 121 -9.62 -0.87 0.50
N ASP A 122 -10.59 -1.42 -0.23
CA ASP A 122 -11.94 -0.88 -0.30
C ASP A 122 -12.61 -0.87 1.09
N ALA A 123 -12.44 -1.95 1.87
CA ALA A 123 -12.94 -2.01 3.25
C ALA A 123 -12.29 -0.96 4.17
N ILE A 124 -10.97 -0.76 4.08
CA ILE A 124 -10.26 0.26 4.87
C ILE A 124 -10.82 1.66 4.61
N PHE A 125 -11.20 1.96 3.36
CA PHE A 125 -11.72 3.26 2.97
C PHE A 125 -13.24 3.39 3.11
N ALA A 126 -14.00 2.30 3.20
CA ALA A 126 -15.45 2.35 3.44
C ALA A 126 -15.81 2.90 4.85
N ASP A 127 -14.93 2.75 5.84
CA ASP A 127 -15.11 3.23 7.22
C ASP A 127 -14.98 4.77 7.36
N PHE A 128 -15.84 5.58 6.72
CA PHE A 128 -15.88 7.05 6.90
C PHE A 128 -16.94 7.51 7.90
#